data_AF-A0A3C0T564-F1
#
_entry.id   AF-A0A3C0T564-F1
#
_cell.length_a   1.000
_cell.length_b   1.000
_cell.length_c   1.000
_cell.angle_alpha   90.00
_cell.angle_beta   90.00
_cell.angle_gamma   90.00
#
_symmetry.space_group_name_H-M   'P 1'
#
loop_
_entity.id
_entity.type
_entity.pdbx_description
1 polymer ?
#
loop_
_entity_poly.entity_id
_entity_poly.type
_entity_poly.pdbx_seq_one_letter_code
_entity_poly.pdbx_strand_id
1 'polypeptide(L)'
;MPIPSTNVLPIGFPYLEKKRRTYDHIEKREQLLIISQPAIATSLDDFVVDLATHVDDGLHIVYKPHPQDKRDVMYKDRLRGSGIEVVDLDADLYELFARSTYQLGVFSTAIFEGLAFSCRTLIVDLPGAEFMTPLIEAERATLVQSPADVFTAMGESRGSALELFAPVEPSQINDFLSSLVINDLNL
;
A
#
# COMPACT_ATOMS: atom_id res chain seq x y z
N MET A 1 0.85 19.33 -20.75
CA MET A 1 1.49 20.35 -19.88
C MET A 1 1.19 20.01 -18.43
N PRO A 2 2.07 20.34 -17.47
CA PRO A 2 1.78 20.13 -16.05
C PRO A 2 0.63 21.03 -15.58
N ILE A 3 -0.08 20.58 -14.53
CA ILE A 3 -1.17 21.34 -13.90
C ILE A 3 -0.56 22.56 -13.18
N PRO A 4 -1.10 23.78 -13.34
CA PRO A 4 -0.64 24.96 -12.58
C PRO A 4 -0.76 24.72 -11.08
N SER A 5 0.21 25.18 -10.29
CA SER A 5 0.21 25.02 -8.81
C SER A 5 -1.02 25.67 -8.16
N THR A 6 -1.55 26.74 -8.75
CA THR A 6 -2.81 27.38 -8.34
C THR A 6 -4.02 26.47 -8.41
N ASN A 7 -3.94 25.38 -9.19
CA ASN A 7 -5.02 24.42 -9.37
C ASN A 7 -4.77 23.13 -8.57
N VAL A 8 -3.69 23.06 -7.80
CA VAL A 8 -3.37 21.92 -6.92
C VAL A 8 -3.70 22.32 -5.49
N LEU A 9 -4.79 21.76 -4.98
CA LEU A 9 -5.31 22.05 -3.63
C LEU A 9 -5.12 20.81 -2.75
N PRO A 10 -4.13 20.78 -1.87
CA PRO A 10 -3.80 19.61 -1.06
C PRO A 10 -4.78 19.47 0.12
N ILE A 11 -6.03 19.12 -0.16
CA ILE A 11 -7.09 18.92 0.84
C ILE A 11 -7.19 17.46 1.35
N GLY A 12 -6.11 16.68 1.17
CA GLY A 12 -6.04 15.29 1.62
C GLY A 12 -6.78 14.30 0.70
N PHE A 13 -7.08 13.11 1.25
CA PHE A 13 -7.77 12.04 0.52
C PHE A 13 -9.01 11.56 1.31
N PRO A 14 -10.17 12.24 1.14
CA PRO A 14 -11.36 11.99 1.97
C PRO A 14 -11.86 10.55 1.96
N TYR A 15 -11.71 9.84 0.83
CA TYR A 15 -12.12 8.44 0.72
C TYR A 15 -11.24 7.52 1.57
N LEU A 16 -9.92 7.72 1.55
CA LEU A 16 -8.97 7.00 2.41
C LEU A 16 -9.26 7.26 3.90
N GLU A 17 -9.50 8.52 4.28
CA GLU A 17 -9.87 8.87 5.66
C GLU A 17 -11.16 8.17 6.11
N LYS A 18 -12.18 8.16 5.26
CA LYS A 18 -13.43 7.43 5.52
C LYS A 18 -13.16 5.95 5.73
N LYS A 19 -12.35 5.32 4.86
CA LYS A 19 -12.02 3.89 4.96
C LYS A 19 -11.22 3.55 6.21
N ARG A 20 -10.27 4.41 6.62
CA ARG A 20 -9.55 4.25 7.89
C ARG A 20 -10.48 4.26 9.09
N ARG A 21 -11.47 5.15 9.11
CA ARG A 21 -12.50 5.19 10.16
C ARG A 21 -13.41 3.96 10.11
N THR A 22 -13.79 3.50 8.90
CA THR A 22 -14.62 2.29 8.76
C THR A 22 -13.97 1.06 9.39
N TYR A 23 -12.64 0.94 9.28
CA TYR A 23 -11.90 -0.26 9.71
C TYR A 23 -11.04 -0.03 10.97
N ASP A 24 -11.30 1.03 11.75
CA ASP A 24 -10.55 1.36 12.97
C ASP A 24 -10.67 0.29 14.07
N HIS A 25 -11.79 -0.43 14.08
CA HIS A 25 -12.12 -1.52 14.99
C HIS A 25 -11.38 -2.83 14.66
N ILE A 26 -10.69 -2.91 13.52
CA ILE A 26 -9.96 -4.11 13.13
C ILE A 26 -8.58 -4.11 13.80
N GLU A 27 -8.30 -5.17 14.55
CA GLU A 27 -6.97 -5.43 15.08
C GLU A 27 -6.03 -5.98 14.01
N LYS A 28 -4.79 -5.49 14.01
CA LYS A 28 -3.71 -6.03 13.18
C LYS A 28 -3.32 -7.43 13.61
N ARG A 29 -2.89 -8.22 12.64
CA ARG A 29 -2.37 -9.59 12.79
C ARG A 29 -0.94 -9.65 12.26
N GLU A 30 -0.21 -10.69 12.66
CA GLU A 30 1.04 -11.07 11.99
C GLU A 30 0.72 -11.60 10.60
N GLN A 31 0.46 -10.64 9.71
CA GLN A 31 0.03 -10.87 8.33
C GLN A 31 0.82 -9.97 7.39
N LEU A 32 1.33 -10.57 6.33
CA LEU A 32 2.01 -9.93 5.22
C LEU A 32 1.06 -9.84 4.02
N LEU A 33 0.63 -8.63 3.68
CA LEU A 33 -0.18 -8.37 2.49
C LEU A 33 0.70 -8.09 1.27
N ILE A 34 0.65 -8.96 0.27
CA ILE A 34 1.30 -8.81 -1.02
C ILE A 34 0.37 -8.05 -1.97
N ILE A 35 0.83 -6.90 -2.48
CA ILE A 35 0.10 -6.10 -3.45
C ILE A 35 0.65 -6.41 -4.84
N SER A 36 -0.12 -7.15 -5.63
CA SER A 36 0.27 -7.44 -7.00
C SER A 36 0.07 -6.25 -7.93
N GLN A 37 0.76 -6.29 -9.07
CA GLN A 37 0.60 -5.33 -10.15
C GLN A 37 0.91 -5.97 -11.50
N PRO A 38 0.18 -5.63 -12.58
CA PRO A 38 0.27 -6.36 -13.85
C PRO A 38 1.67 -6.36 -14.48
N ALA A 39 2.39 -5.25 -14.39
CA ALA A 39 3.66 -5.04 -15.11
C ALA A 39 4.81 -5.97 -14.68
N ILE A 40 4.81 -6.42 -13.42
CA ILE A 40 5.88 -7.27 -12.85
C ILE A 40 5.32 -8.53 -12.19
N ALA A 41 4.07 -8.89 -12.51
CA ALA A 41 3.31 -9.87 -11.74
C ALA A 41 3.99 -11.22 -11.65
N THR A 42 4.56 -11.73 -12.75
CA THR A 42 5.28 -13.02 -12.77
C THR A 42 6.51 -13.01 -11.86
N SER A 43 7.34 -11.97 -11.94
CA SER A 43 8.55 -11.86 -11.10
C SER A 43 8.21 -11.73 -9.62
N LEU A 44 7.13 -11.02 -9.30
CA LEU A 44 6.63 -10.93 -7.93
C LEU A 44 6.06 -12.28 -7.45
N ASP A 45 5.32 -13.00 -8.28
CA ASP A 45 4.82 -14.34 -7.94
C ASP A 45 5.97 -15.30 -7.64
N ASP A 46 7.03 -15.27 -8.44
CA ASP A 46 8.23 -16.09 -8.20
C ASP A 46 8.88 -15.75 -6.86
N PHE A 47 9.07 -14.46 -6.56
CA PHE A 47 9.60 -14.00 -5.28
C PHE A 47 8.72 -14.44 -4.10
N VAL A 48 7.40 -14.33 -4.22
CA VAL A 48 6.46 -14.64 -3.13
C VAL A 48 6.37 -16.15 -2.89
N VAL A 49 6.42 -16.96 -3.95
CA VAL A 49 6.50 -18.42 -3.82
C VAL A 49 7.79 -18.84 -3.11
N ASP A 50 8.93 -18.24 -3.49
CA ASP A 50 10.21 -18.49 -2.81
C ASP A 50 10.17 -18.05 -1.34
N LEU A 51 9.61 -16.86 -1.07
CA LEU A 51 9.39 -16.35 0.28
C LEU A 51 8.60 -17.34 1.15
N ALA A 52 7.51 -17.89 0.63
CA ALA A 52 6.65 -18.80 1.36
C ALA A 52 7.38 -20.09 1.82
N THR A 53 8.46 -20.50 1.14
CA THR A 53 9.26 -21.67 1.58
C THR A 53 10.09 -21.43 2.85
N HIS A 54 10.23 -20.16 3.26
CA HIS A 54 11.02 -19.73 4.41
C HIS A 54 10.15 -19.23 5.58
N VAL A 55 8.83 -19.19 5.40
CA VAL A 55 7.89 -18.68 6.40
C VAL A 55 7.64 -19.70 7.52
N ASP A 56 7.60 -19.22 8.76
CA ASP A 56 7.17 -20.01 9.91
C ASP A 56 5.63 -20.00 10.07
N ASP A 57 5.10 -20.87 10.92
CA ASP A 57 3.66 -21.00 11.15
C ASP A 57 3.00 -19.72 11.75
N GLY A 58 3.79 -18.72 12.15
CA GLY A 58 3.31 -17.50 12.80
C GLY A 58 2.90 -16.38 11.84
N LEU A 59 3.41 -16.38 10.60
CA LEU A 59 3.16 -15.32 9.63
C LEU A 59 2.16 -15.76 8.55
N HIS A 60 1.03 -15.06 8.47
CA HIS A 60 0.04 -15.28 7.43
C HIS A 60 0.36 -14.47 6.15
N ILE A 61 0.57 -15.13 5.00
CA ILE A 61 0.77 -14.43 3.72
C ILE A 61 -0.56 -14.32 2.97
N VAL A 62 -0.97 -13.09 2.67
CA VAL A 62 -2.15 -12.79 1.87
C VAL A 62 -1.74 -12.09 0.58
N TYR A 63 -2.09 -12.66 -0.56
CA TYR A 63 -1.84 -12.11 -1.88
C TYR A 63 -3.11 -11.45 -2.43
N LYS A 64 -3.03 -10.14 -2.73
CA LYS A 64 -4.10 -9.37 -3.38
C LYS A 64 -3.84 -9.24 -4.88
N PRO A 65 -4.62 -9.91 -5.75
CA PRO A 65 -4.55 -9.70 -7.18
C PRO A 65 -5.05 -8.30 -7.57
N HIS A 66 -4.43 -7.70 -8.58
CA HIS A 66 -4.82 -6.41 -9.14
C HIS A 66 -6.25 -6.49 -9.68
N PRO A 67 -7.12 -5.46 -9.54
CA PRO A 67 -8.52 -5.55 -9.96
C PRO A 67 -8.72 -5.88 -11.44
N GLN A 68 -7.74 -5.53 -12.27
CA GLN A 68 -7.74 -5.80 -13.72
C GLN A 68 -6.88 -7.01 -14.10
N ASP A 69 -6.53 -7.88 -13.15
CA ASP A 69 -5.76 -9.08 -13.43
C ASP A 69 -6.56 -10.02 -14.33
N LYS A 70 -5.97 -10.36 -15.48
CA LYS A 70 -6.54 -11.23 -16.52
C LYS A 70 -5.71 -12.49 -16.73
N ARG A 71 -4.74 -12.75 -15.84
CA ARG A 71 -3.88 -13.94 -15.93
C ARG A 71 -4.71 -15.21 -15.67
N ASP A 72 -4.20 -16.31 -16.20
CA ASP A 72 -4.83 -17.63 -16.09
C ASP A 72 -4.93 -18.11 -14.63
N VAL A 73 -5.93 -18.92 -14.29
CA VAL A 73 -6.12 -19.42 -12.91
C VAL A 73 -4.90 -20.17 -12.34
N MET A 74 -4.05 -20.75 -13.19
CA MET A 74 -2.86 -21.51 -12.78
C MET A 74 -1.89 -20.74 -11.89
N TYR A 75 -1.73 -19.41 -12.03
CA TYR A 75 -0.84 -18.67 -11.13
C TYR A 75 -1.41 -18.61 -9.71
N LYS A 76 -2.74 -18.50 -9.56
CA LYS A 76 -3.40 -18.52 -8.25
C LYS A 76 -3.25 -19.88 -7.60
N ASP A 77 -3.39 -20.95 -8.39
CA ASP A 77 -3.24 -22.32 -7.89
C ASP A 77 -1.79 -22.59 -7.44
N ARG A 78 -0.80 -22.06 -8.17
CA ARG A 78 0.61 -22.11 -7.75
C ARG A 78 0.86 -21.37 -6.44
N LEU A 79 0.33 -20.15 -6.28
CA LEU A 79 0.45 -19.37 -5.04
C LEU A 79 -0.21 -20.11 -3.87
N ARG A 80 -1.45 -20.57 -4.04
CA ARG A 80 -2.20 -21.34 -3.03
C ARG A 80 -1.48 -22.64 -2.65
N GLY A 81 -0.92 -23.33 -3.62
CA GLY A 81 -0.13 -24.55 -3.40
C GLY A 81 1.14 -24.32 -2.56
N SER A 82 1.56 -23.06 -2.41
CA SER A 82 2.71 -22.66 -1.58
C SER A 82 2.27 -22.14 -0.20
N GLY A 83 1.00 -22.33 0.20
CA GLY A 83 0.49 -21.89 1.51
C GLY A 83 0.04 -20.42 1.57
N ILE A 84 -0.03 -19.73 0.42
CA ILE A 84 -0.42 -18.31 0.34
C ILE A 84 -1.94 -18.21 0.18
N GLU A 85 -2.60 -17.35 0.98
CA GLU A 85 -4.00 -17.00 0.75
C GLU A 85 -4.09 -16.07 -0.47
N VAL A 86 -4.80 -16.47 -1.52
CA VAL A 86 -5.08 -15.59 -2.68
C VAL A 86 -6.53 -15.14 -2.61
N VAL A 87 -6.74 -13.89 -2.21
CA VAL A 87 -8.08 -13.28 -2.06
C VAL A 87 -8.70 -12.93 -3.41
N ASP A 88 -10.00 -12.68 -3.39
CA ASP A 88 -10.77 -12.31 -4.58
C ASP A 88 -10.37 -10.93 -5.15
N LEU A 89 -10.75 -10.70 -6.41
CA LEU A 89 -10.43 -9.46 -7.12
C LEU A 89 -11.12 -8.24 -6.50
N ASP A 90 -12.30 -8.43 -5.93
CA ASP A 90 -13.15 -7.42 -5.31
C ASP A 90 -12.99 -7.30 -3.79
N ALA A 91 -12.14 -8.14 -3.18
CA ALA A 91 -11.81 -8.03 -1.76
C ALA A 91 -11.37 -6.59 -1.41
N ASP A 92 -11.92 -6.03 -0.33
CA ASP A 92 -11.66 -4.65 0.06
C ASP A 92 -10.21 -4.50 0.55
N LEU A 93 -9.41 -3.80 -0.24
CA LEU A 93 -8.00 -3.58 0.03
C LEU A 93 -7.76 -2.87 1.36
N TYR A 94 -8.65 -1.96 1.78
CA TYR A 94 -8.49 -1.23 3.04
C TYR A 94 -8.74 -2.11 4.26
N GLU A 95 -9.63 -3.09 4.14
CA GLU A 95 -9.83 -4.10 5.18
C GLU A 95 -8.58 -4.97 5.34
N LEU A 96 -7.96 -5.36 4.22
CA LEU A 96 -6.71 -6.12 4.23
C LEU A 96 -5.58 -5.30 4.86
N PHE A 97 -5.46 -4.00 4.54
CA PHE A 97 -4.50 -3.11 5.19
C PHE A 97 -4.73 -2.99 6.70
N ALA A 98 -5.98 -2.83 7.13
CA ALA A 98 -6.33 -2.74 8.54
C ALA A 98 -5.90 -4.00 9.31
N ARG A 99 -6.08 -5.19 8.71
CA ARG A 99 -5.67 -6.49 9.29
C ARG A 99 -4.16 -6.75 9.25
N SER A 100 -3.40 -6.11 8.36
CA SER A 100 -2.01 -6.52 8.08
C SER A 100 -0.97 -5.67 8.79
N THR A 101 -0.04 -6.30 9.51
CA THR A 101 1.12 -5.61 10.09
C THR A 101 2.12 -5.18 9.01
N TYR A 102 2.29 -6.01 7.98
CA TYR A 102 3.22 -5.75 6.89
C TYR A 102 2.50 -5.66 5.56
N GLN A 103 3.06 -4.86 4.65
CA GLN A 103 2.73 -4.88 3.25
C GLN A 103 4.00 -5.05 2.41
N LEU A 104 3.89 -5.78 1.31
CA LEU A 104 4.97 -5.97 0.35
C LEU A 104 4.47 -5.73 -1.07
N GLY A 105 5.26 -4.98 -1.83
CA GLY A 105 4.98 -4.66 -3.23
C GLY A 105 6.24 -4.16 -3.92
N VAL A 106 6.09 -3.50 -5.07
CA VAL A 106 7.22 -2.87 -5.77
C VAL A 106 6.94 -1.39 -6.01
N PHE A 107 5.89 -1.03 -6.76
CA PHE A 107 5.62 0.38 -7.10
C PHE A 107 4.13 0.72 -7.28
N SER A 108 3.23 -0.09 -6.73
CA SER A 108 1.80 0.20 -6.75
C SER A 108 1.48 1.44 -5.90
N THR A 109 0.59 2.33 -6.37
CA THR A 109 0.14 3.48 -5.58
C THR A 109 -0.57 3.08 -4.28
N ALA A 110 -1.11 1.85 -4.23
CA ALA A 110 -1.71 1.28 -3.02
C ALA A 110 -0.71 1.17 -1.85
N ILE A 111 0.60 1.18 -2.11
CA ILE A 111 1.63 1.21 -1.07
C ILE A 111 1.46 2.44 -0.17
N PHE A 112 1.16 3.61 -0.75
CA PHE A 112 0.90 4.82 0.04
C PHE A 112 -0.36 4.66 0.90
N GLU A 113 -1.40 4.03 0.37
CA GLU A 113 -2.63 3.82 1.12
C GLU A 113 -2.40 2.93 2.35
N GLY A 114 -1.62 1.84 2.24
CA GLY A 114 -1.33 1.01 3.40
C GLY A 114 -0.37 1.63 4.43
N LEU A 115 0.50 2.58 4.03
CA LEU A 115 1.21 3.43 5.00
C LEU A 115 0.22 4.20 5.90
N ALA A 116 -0.91 4.64 5.37
CA ALA A 116 -1.96 5.31 6.15
C ALA A 116 -2.65 4.35 7.14
N PHE A 117 -2.60 3.05 6.90
CA PHE A 117 -3.02 2.00 7.83
C PHE A 117 -1.90 1.50 8.73
N SER A 118 -0.75 2.19 8.77
CA SER A 118 0.42 1.82 9.57
C SER A 118 1.00 0.43 9.22
N CYS A 119 0.86 -0.01 7.96
CA CYS A 119 1.56 -1.19 7.48
C CYS A 119 3.06 -0.89 7.37
N ARG A 120 3.90 -1.73 7.98
CA ARG A 120 5.34 -1.72 7.75
C ARG A 120 5.59 -2.14 6.30
N THR A 121 6.27 -1.30 5.54
CA THR A 121 6.32 -1.41 4.08
C THR A 121 7.64 -2.00 3.61
N LEU A 122 7.54 -3.06 2.81
CA LEU A 122 8.64 -3.73 2.15
C LEU A 122 8.50 -3.54 0.64
N ILE A 123 9.59 -3.14 -0.01
CA ILE A 123 9.67 -2.94 -1.46
C ILE A 123 10.63 -3.98 -2.02
N VAL A 124 10.14 -4.87 -2.87
CA VAL A 124 11.02 -5.84 -3.54
C VAL A 124 11.83 -5.10 -4.61
N ASP A 125 13.12 -5.39 -4.70
CA ASP A 125 14.02 -4.88 -5.72
C ASP A 125 13.75 -5.53 -7.10
N LEU A 126 12.61 -5.14 -7.68
CA LEU A 126 12.18 -5.48 -9.03
C LEU A 126 12.05 -4.19 -9.86
N PRO A 127 12.05 -4.28 -11.21
CA PRO A 127 11.89 -3.10 -12.06
C PRO A 127 10.72 -2.21 -11.63
N GLY A 128 10.97 -0.92 -11.44
CA GLY A 128 10.03 0.08 -10.94
C GLY A 128 10.18 0.40 -9.44
N ALA A 129 10.93 -0.40 -8.66
CA ALA A 129 11.23 -0.11 -7.26
C ALA A 129 11.91 1.26 -7.08
N GLU A 130 12.63 1.75 -8.09
CA GLU A 130 13.24 3.08 -8.11
C GLU A 130 12.23 4.22 -7.91
N PHE A 131 10.95 4.02 -8.27
CA PHE A 131 9.89 5.00 -8.00
C PHE A 131 9.59 5.17 -6.51
N MET A 132 9.94 4.16 -5.68
CA MET A 132 9.76 4.18 -4.24
C MET A 132 10.98 4.72 -3.49
N THR A 133 12.06 5.12 -4.19
CA THR A 133 13.28 5.69 -3.58
C THR A 133 12.98 6.75 -2.52
N PRO A 134 12.05 7.72 -2.73
CA PRO A 134 11.75 8.71 -1.70
C PRO A 134 11.22 8.12 -0.39
N LEU A 135 10.44 7.02 -0.44
CA LEU A 135 9.96 6.32 0.76
C LEU A 135 11.08 5.55 1.46
N ILE A 136 11.99 4.97 0.68
CA ILE A 136 13.14 4.20 1.18
C ILE A 136 14.13 5.14 1.87
N GLU A 137 14.50 6.25 1.22
CA GLU A 137 15.41 7.27 1.76
C GLU A 137 14.84 7.97 3.01
N ALA A 138 13.52 8.12 3.08
CA ALA A 138 12.83 8.64 4.26
C ALA A 138 12.61 7.59 5.38
N GLU A 139 13.19 6.39 5.23
CA GLU A 139 13.06 5.25 6.16
C GLU A 139 11.60 4.81 6.41
N ARG A 140 10.68 5.14 5.49
CA ARG A 140 9.25 4.77 5.55
C ARG A 140 8.97 3.43 4.87
N ALA A 141 9.90 2.94 4.06
CA ALA A 141 9.88 1.62 3.45
C ALA A 141 11.27 0.99 3.46
N THR A 142 11.34 -0.33 3.37
CA THR A 142 12.61 -1.08 3.30
C THR A 142 12.73 -1.77 1.95
N LEU A 143 13.85 -1.57 1.26
CA LEU A 143 14.17 -2.33 0.06
C LEU A 143 14.60 -3.75 0.45
N VAL A 144 14.04 -4.76 -0.19
CA VAL A 144 14.38 -6.18 0.02
C VAL A 144 14.77 -6.80 -1.31
N GLN A 145 15.89 -7.52 -1.36
CA GLN A 145 16.41 -8.14 -2.58
C GLN A 145 16.15 -9.65 -2.60
N SER A 146 15.89 -10.23 -1.44
CA SER A 146 15.66 -11.66 -1.23
C SER A 146 14.61 -11.94 -0.15
N PRO A 147 14.05 -13.16 -0.09
CA PRO A 147 13.24 -13.60 1.03
C PRO A 147 13.88 -13.41 2.40
N ALA A 148 15.20 -13.63 2.54
CA ALA A 148 15.90 -13.46 3.81
C ALA A 148 15.86 -12.00 4.31
N ASP A 149 15.92 -11.04 3.38
CA ASP A 149 15.84 -9.61 3.70
C ASP A 149 14.45 -9.24 4.23
N VAL A 150 13.38 -9.92 3.78
CA VAL A 150 12.02 -9.72 4.29
C VAL A 150 11.97 -9.99 5.79
N PHE A 151 12.46 -11.15 6.24
CA PHE A 151 12.43 -11.52 7.66
C PHE A 151 13.34 -10.61 8.50
N THR A 152 14.50 -10.23 7.95
CA THR A 152 15.40 -9.27 8.61
C THR A 152 14.70 -7.93 8.82
N ALA A 153 14.07 -7.38 7.77
CA ALA A 153 13.36 -6.11 7.81
C ALA A 153 12.12 -6.15 8.72
N MET A 154 11.43 -7.28 8.82
CA MET A 154 10.28 -7.44 9.73
C MET A 154 10.67 -7.32 11.21
N GLY A 155 11.88 -7.77 11.57
CA GLY A 155 12.42 -7.65 12.92
C GLY A 155 12.83 -6.22 13.32
N GLU A 156 12.93 -5.30 12.37
CA GLU A 156 13.33 -3.91 12.62
C GLU A 156 12.16 -3.04 13.09
N SER A 157 12.41 -2.19 14.07
CA SER A 157 11.46 -1.14 14.46
C SER A 157 11.63 0.07 13.54
N ARG A 158 10.52 0.59 13.00
CA ARG A 158 10.50 1.79 12.15
C ARG A 158 9.49 2.82 12.64
N GLY A 159 9.78 4.09 12.36
CA GLY A 159 8.89 5.20 12.66
C GLY A 159 7.62 5.15 11.80
N SER A 160 6.51 5.62 12.37
CA SER A 160 5.23 5.70 11.67
C SER A 160 5.26 6.71 10.52
N ALA A 161 4.62 6.38 9.39
CA ALA A 161 4.42 7.29 8.27
C ALA A 161 3.08 8.05 8.36
N LEU A 162 2.36 7.97 9.49
CA LEU A 162 1.02 8.56 9.64
C LEU A 162 0.99 10.08 9.49
N GLU A 163 2.09 10.76 9.75
CA GLU A 163 2.25 12.21 9.53
C GLU A 163 2.04 12.63 8.06
N LEU A 164 2.31 11.73 7.10
CA LEU A 164 2.04 11.96 5.67
C LEU A 164 0.54 12.04 5.38
N PHE A 165 -0.29 11.56 6.30
CA PHE A 165 -1.74 11.50 6.22
C PHE A 165 -2.40 12.29 7.35
N ALA A 166 -1.70 13.30 7.87
CA ALA A 166 -2.29 14.23 8.82
C ALA A 166 -3.53 14.89 8.18
N PRO A 167 -4.65 15.02 8.92
CA PRO A 167 -5.84 15.66 8.41
C PRO A 167 -5.54 17.11 8.04
N VAL A 168 -6.20 17.57 6.98
CA VAL A 168 -6.09 18.97 6.56
C VAL A 168 -6.79 19.86 7.56
N GLU A 169 -6.13 20.96 7.94
CA GLU A 169 -6.68 21.88 8.93
C GLU A 169 -7.99 22.49 8.41
N PRO A 170 -9.05 22.62 9.25
CA PRO A 170 -10.31 23.23 8.83
C PRO A 170 -10.13 24.63 8.24
N SER A 171 -9.11 25.38 8.67
CA SER A 171 -8.74 26.66 8.07
C SER A 171 -8.35 26.54 6.60
N GLN A 172 -7.58 25.53 6.20
CA GLN A 172 -7.18 25.32 4.81
C GLN A 172 -8.39 25.01 3.91
N ILE A 173 -9.37 24.25 4.44
CA ILE A 173 -10.63 23.98 3.75
C ILE A 173 -11.46 25.26 3.65
N ASN A 174 -11.58 26.04 4.73
CA ASN A 174 -12.33 27.29 4.76
C ASN A 174 -11.72 28.35 3.83
N ASP A 175 -10.40 28.46 3.79
CA ASP A 175 -9.67 29.35 2.89
C ASP A 175 -9.94 28.96 1.43
N PHE A 176 -9.93 27.66 1.14
CA PHE A 176 -10.30 27.15 -0.19
C PHE A 176 -11.76 27.48 -0.55
N LEU A 177 -12.72 27.16 0.31
CA LEU A 177 -14.14 27.46 0.06
C LEU A 177 -14.37 28.96 -0.12
N SER A 178 -13.69 29.80 0.66
CA SER A 178 -13.76 31.27 0.54
C SER A 178 -13.19 31.77 -0.78
N SER A 179 -12.12 31.15 -1.29
CA SER A 179 -11.54 31.48 -2.59
C SER A 179 -12.49 31.20 -3.78
N LEU A 180 -13.42 30.24 -3.62
CA LEU A 180 -14.45 29.97 -4.62
C LEU A 180 -15.55 31.04 -4.62
N VAL A 181 -15.95 31.51 -3.44
CA VAL A 181 -17.08 32.45 -3.27
C VAL A 181 -16.74 33.86 -3.77
N ILE A 182 -15.46 34.26 -3.78
CA ILE A 182 -15.05 35.62 -4.20
C ILE A 182 -15.07 35.80 -5.74
N ASN A 183 -15.11 34.71 -6.52
CA ASN A 183 -15.04 34.80 -8.00
C ASN A 183 -16.41 34.96 -8.70
N ASP A 184 -17.54 34.84 -8.01
CA ASP A 184 -18.89 34.86 -8.62
C ASP A 184 -19.65 36.21 -8.44
N LEU A 185 -19.01 37.26 -7.93
CA LEU A 185 -19.67 38.57 -7.66
C LEU A 185 -19.26 39.72 -8.58
N ASN A 186 -18.59 39.45 -9.71
CA ASN A 186 -18.31 40.44 -10.76
C ASN A 186 -19.09 40.14 -12.06
N LEU A 187 -20.41 40.12 -11.98
CA LEU A 187 -21.33 40.22 -13.13
C LEU A 187 -22.15 41.50 -13.06
#